data_AF-A0A931ZW96-F1
#
_entry.id   AF-A0A931ZW96-F1
#
_cell.length_a   1.000
_cell.length_b   1.000
_cell.length_c   1.000
_cell.angle_alpha   90.00
_cell.angle_beta   90.00
_cell.angle_gamma   90.00
#
_symmetry.space_group_name_H-M   'P 1'
#
loop_
_entity.id
_entity.type
_entity.pdbx_description
1 polymer ?
#
loop_
_entity_poly.entity_id
_entity_poly.type
_entity_poly.pdbx_seq_one_letter_code
_entity_poly.pdbx_strand_id
1 'polypeptide(L)'
;MTDSKSRARLRIREVESTTDPAFKAAYALLRRTFPRAELLSRREWAEVMRERSAGLWTDLNWHLLVATRHDRLVGTASGSYVGNRNVGMVGYIAVLPSERGRGVGQGLRRALHRAFEADARRIRGRRLAAIVGEVRPDNPWLRHIVRHNGAIALDFPYYQPSVAWLRPAVQLVLYYQPLGSFRQSLPTTEVRQLVYTIWRRVYRVARPLSHRPFRRMMRALSGRQRIGQLKFPQP
;
A
#
# COMPACT_ATOMS: atom_id res chain seq x y z
N MET A 1 -46.86 -5.58 0.62
CA MET A 1 -46.10 -4.46 1.21
C MET A 1 -44.69 -4.94 1.55
N THR A 2 -43.79 -5.06 0.56
CA THR A 2 -42.78 -4.05 0.20
C THR A 2 -41.88 -3.63 1.35
N ASP A 3 -40.78 -4.37 1.56
CA ASP A 3 -39.50 -3.72 1.82
C ASP A 3 -38.34 -4.61 1.35
N SER A 4 -38.23 -4.76 0.03
CA SER A 4 -36.95 -5.05 -0.62
C SER A 4 -36.05 -3.82 -0.37
N LYS A 5 -35.45 -3.76 0.82
CA LYS A 5 -34.37 -2.81 1.13
C LYS A 5 -33.27 -3.07 0.12
N SER A 6 -33.28 -2.26 -0.94
CA SER A 6 -32.20 -2.11 -1.90
C SER A 6 -30.89 -2.02 -1.10
N ARG A 7 -30.10 -3.10 -1.07
CA ARG A 7 -28.74 -3.04 -0.53
C ARG A 7 -28.00 -2.12 -1.47
N ALA A 8 -27.88 -0.84 -1.13
CA ALA A 8 -27.20 0.08 -2.04
C ALA A 8 -25.83 -0.47 -2.41
N ARG A 9 -25.64 -0.53 -3.72
CA ARG A 9 -24.45 -1.08 -4.36
C ARG A 9 -23.24 -0.29 -3.89
N LEU A 10 -22.19 -1.02 -3.50
CA LEU A 10 -20.90 -0.42 -3.21
C LEU A 10 -20.36 0.19 -4.52
N ARG A 11 -20.13 1.50 -4.54
CA ARG A 11 -19.47 2.20 -5.66
C ARG A 11 -18.04 2.49 -5.26
N ILE A 12 -17.08 2.22 -6.14
CA ILE A 12 -15.66 2.53 -5.93
C ILE A 12 -15.20 3.34 -7.12
N ARG A 13 -14.57 4.48 -6.86
CA ARG A 13 -13.98 5.34 -7.89
C ARG A 13 -12.65 5.92 -7.43
N GLU A 14 -11.87 6.37 -8.40
CA GLU A 14 -10.67 7.14 -8.16
C GLU A 14 -11.00 8.61 -7.88
N VAL A 15 -10.14 9.25 -7.08
CA VAL A 15 -10.14 10.68 -6.81
C VAL A 15 -8.97 11.26 -7.59
N GLU A 16 -9.28 12.11 -8.56
CA GLU A 16 -8.29 12.62 -9.53
C GLU A 16 -7.87 14.07 -9.28
N SER A 17 -8.56 14.77 -8.36
CA SER A 17 -8.29 16.17 -8.05
C SER A 17 -8.39 16.45 -6.55
N THR A 18 -7.60 17.42 -6.09
CA THR A 18 -7.67 17.94 -4.72
C THR A 18 -8.94 18.73 -4.43
N THR A 19 -9.66 19.18 -5.46
CA THR A 19 -10.95 19.89 -5.32
C THR A 19 -12.13 18.95 -5.10
N ASP A 20 -11.96 17.64 -5.35
CA ASP A 20 -12.99 16.64 -5.07
C ASP A 20 -13.25 16.58 -3.55
N PRO A 21 -14.50 16.76 -3.07
CA PRO A 21 -14.84 16.65 -1.65
C PRO A 21 -14.39 15.33 -1.01
N ALA A 22 -14.34 14.25 -1.79
CA ALA A 22 -13.88 12.94 -1.36
C ALA A 22 -12.40 12.93 -0.97
N PHE A 23 -11.56 13.82 -1.51
CA PHE A 23 -10.14 13.96 -1.13
C PHE A 23 -9.99 14.29 0.36
N LYS A 24 -10.71 15.31 0.83
CA LYS A 24 -10.69 15.72 2.25
C LYS A 24 -11.31 14.66 3.14
N ALA A 25 -12.42 14.05 2.70
CA ALA A 25 -13.11 13.01 3.46
C ALA A 25 -12.27 11.73 3.61
N ALA A 26 -11.58 11.30 2.55
CA ALA A 26 -10.64 10.18 2.57
C ALA A 26 -9.49 10.42 3.55
N TYR A 27 -8.85 11.58 3.49
CA TYR A 27 -7.78 11.94 4.43
C TYR A 27 -8.27 11.96 5.88
N ALA A 28 -9.48 12.48 6.13
CA ALA A 28 -10.08 12.48 7.46
C ALA A 28 -10.33 11.07 8.00
N LEU A 29 -10.80 10.13 7.16
CA LEU A 29 -10.97 8.73 7.53
C LEU A 29 -9.62 8.07 7.86
N LEU A 30 -8.60 8.32 7.05
CA LEU A 30 -7.26 7.76 7.25
C LEU A 30 -6.62 8.29 8.55
N ARG A 31 -6.75 9.58 8.84
CA ARG A 31 -6.27 10.19 10.09
C ARG A 31 -6.94 9.64 11.35
N ARG A 32 -8.19 9.14 11.24
CA ARG A 32 -8.89 8.47 12.35
C ARG A 32 -8.50 7.00 12.51
N THR A 33 -7.93 6.40 11.46
CA THR A 33 -7.64 4.96 11.40
C THR A 33 -6.18 4.65 11.71
N PHE A 34 -5.26 5.50 11.23
CA PHE A 34 -3.82 5.27 11.32
C PHE A 34 -3.15 6.24 12.30
N PRO A 35 -2.10 5.81 13.01
CA PRO A 35 -1.27 6.71 13.80
C PRO A 35 -0.66 7.81 12.93
N ARG A 36 -0.53 9.02 13.48
CA ARG A 36 0.07 10.16 12.75
C ARG A 36 1.50 9.89 12.26
N ALA A 37 2.24 9.03 12.94
CA ALA A 37 3.61 8.67 12.57
C ALA A 37 3.69 7.76 11.32
N GLU A 38 2.57 7.16 10.89
CA GLU A 38 2.50 6.27 9.72
C GLU A 38 1.84 6.94 8.51
N LEU A 39 1.23 8.12 8.70
CA LEU A 39 0.42 8.79 7.69
C LEU A 39 1.15 9.99 7.09
N LEU A 40 1.38 9.96 5.78
CA LEU A 40 1.83 11.13 5.01
C LEU A 40 0.86 12.30 5.18
N SER A 41 1.38 13.52 5.17
CA SER A 41 0.56 14.72 5.31
C SER A 41 -0.35 14.93 4.10
N ARG A 42 -1.49 15.60 4.33
CA ARG A 42 -2.41 16.00 3.24
C ARG A 42 -1.72 16.89 2.20
N ARG A 43 -0.72 17.68 2.63
CA ARG A 43 0.07 18.54 1.74
C ARG A 43 0.86 17.70 0.74
N GLU A 44 1.51 16.63 1.19
CA GLU A 44 2.24 15.71 0.33
C GLU A 44 1.31 15.02 -0.67
N TRP A 45 0.11 14.59 -0.26
CA TRP A 45 -0.87 14.02 -1.20
C TRP A 45 -1.30 15.03 -2.25
N ALA A 46 -1.55 16.27 -1.84
CA ALA A 46 -1.94 17.32 -2.77
C ALA A 46 -0.80 17.64 -3.76
N GLU A 47 0.45 17.57 -3.33
CA GLU A 47 1.61 17.73 -4.20
C GLU A 47 1.71 16.61 -5.24
N VAL A 48 1.58 15.36 -4.81
CA VAL A 48 1.59 14.20 -5.73
C VAL A 48 0.42 14.28 -6.73
N MET A 49 -0.78 14.69 -6.29
CA MET A 49 -1.89 14.92 -7.21
C MET A 49 -1.61 16.04 -8.20
N ARG A 50 -1.02 17.16 -7.77
CA ARG A 50 -0.65 18.26 -8.68
C ARG A 50 0.38 17.84 -9.72
N GLU A 51 1.43 17.13 -9.31
CA GLU A 51 2.45 16.57 -10.22
C GLU A 51 1.79 15.64 -11.26
N ARG A 52 0.85 14.78 -10.80
CA ARG A 52 0.07 13.90 -11.66
C ARG A 52 -0.80 14.67 -12.65
N SER A 53 -1.55 15.69 -12.20
CA SER A 53 -2.42 16.50 -13.06
C SER A 53 -1.63 17.33 -14.07
N ALA A 54 -0.40 17.75 -13.74
CA ALA A 54 0.50 18.46 -14.64
C ALA A 54 1.19 17.55 -15.67
N GLY A 55 0.90 16.24 -15.68
CA GLY A 55 1.52 15.30 -16.61
C GLY A 55 3.00 15.01 -16.33
N LEU A 56 3.52 15.39 -15.14
CA LEU A 56 4.91 15.13 -14.71
C LEU A 56 5.11 13.65 -14.30
N TRP A 57 4.36 12.75 -14.92
CA TRP A 57 4.33 11.34 -14.58
C TRP A 57 5.69 10.73 -14.81
N THR A 58 6.14 10.01 -13.79
CA THR A 58 7.25 9.07 -13.93
C THR A 58 6.68 7.66 -13.96
N ASP A 59 7.55 6.66 -13.95
CA ASP A 59 7.17 5.29 -13.66
C ASP A 59 6.76 5.07 -12.17
N LEU A 60 6.44 6.12 -11.42
CA LEU A 60 5.79 6.09 -10.11
C LEU A 60 4.44 6.80 -10.21
N ASN A 61 3.33 6.07 -10.07
CA ASN A 61 1.99 6.67 -10.13
C ASN A 61 1.20 6.34 -8.87
N TRP A 62 0.63 7.37 -8.23
CA TRP A 62 -0.13 7.23 -6.99
C TRP A 62 -1.63 7.34 -7.24
N HIS A 63 -2.39 6.46 -6.60
CA HIS A 63 -3.84 6.38 -6.69
C HIS A 63 -4.48 6.63 -5.33
N LEU A 64 -5.58 7.37 -5.34
CA LEU A 64 -6.50 7.48 -4.21
C LEU A 64 -7.88 7.01 -4.64
N LEU A 65 -8.38 5.94 -4.02
CA LEU A 65 -9.68 5.36 -4.29
C LEU A 65 -10.61 5.56 -3.11
N VAL A 66 -11.86 5.88 -3.38
CA VAL A 66 -12.91 5.99 -2.37
C VAL A 66 -14.04 5.02 -2.66
N ALA A 67 -14.60 4.46 -1.60
CA ALA A 67 -15.77 3.60 -1.65
C ALA A 67 -16.96 4.34 -1.05
N THR A 68 -18.09 4.36 -1.75
CA THR A 68 -19.34 4.95 -1.29
C THR A 68 -20.49 3.95 -1.29
N ARG A 69 -21.44 4.15 -0.37
CA ARG A 69 -22.72 3.43 -0.29
C ARG A 69 -23.79 4.42 0.16
N HIS A 70 -24.91 4.50 -0.56
CA HIS A 70 -25.90 5.59 -0.41
C HIS A 70 -25.22 6.98 -0.43
N ASP A 71 -24.27 7.16 -1.35
CA ASP A 71 -23.48 8.39 -1.55
C ASP A 71 -22.66 8.86 -0.33
N ARG A 72 -22.63 8.07 0.74
CA ARG A 72 -21.75 8.25 1.89
C ARG A 72 -20.43 7.52 1.68
N LEU A 73 -19.31 8.19 1.96
CA LEU A 73 -17.99 7.56 2.00
C LEU A 73 -17.94 6.51 3.12
N VAL A 74 -17.66 5.25 2.75
CA VAL A 74 -17.58 4.09 3.65
C VAL A 74 -16.17 3.50 3.76
N GLY A 75 -15.28 3.86 2.85
CA GLY A 75 -13.90 3.42 2.87
C GLY A 75 -13.03 4.21 1.88
N THR A 76 -11.73 4.06 2.03
CA THR A 76 -10.74 4.66 1.15
C THR A 76 -9.50 3.77 1.08
N ALA A 77 -8.82 3.79 -0.05
CA ALA A 77 -7.52 3.16 -0.21
C ALA A 77 -6.58 4.03 -1.03
N SER A 78 -5.28 3.93 -0.76
CA SER A 78 -4.28 4.55 -1.62
C SER A 78 -3.08 3.63 -1.79
N GLY A 79 -2.35 3.85 -2.87
CA GLY A 79 -1.11 3.15 -3.13
C GLY A 79 -0.48 3.63 -4.43
N SER A 80 0.73 3.16 -4.70
CA SER A 80 1.49 3.56 -5.88
C SER A 80 1.88 2.38 -6.74
N TYR A 81 1.75 2.50 -8.05
CA TYR A 81 2.49 1.67 -8.98
C TYR A 81 3.95 2.13 -9.04
N VAL A 82 4.89 1.17 -9.00
CA VAL A 82 6.34 1.38 -8.96
C VAL A 82 7.00 0.62 -10.12
N GLY A 83 7.21 1.33 -11.23
CA GLY A 83 7.47 0.76 -12.55
C GLY A 83 8.86 0.16 -12.75
N ASN A 84 9.92 0.73 -12.15
CA ASN A 84 11.26 0.12 -12.19
C ASN A 84 11.31 -1.28 -11.55
N ARG A 85 10.33 -1.63 -10.70
CA ARG A 85 10.15 -2.97 -10.14
C ARG A 85 8.92 -3.69 -10.68
N ASN A 86 8.04 -3.00 -11.41
CA ASN A 86 6.75 -3.50 -11.89
C ASN A 86 5.88 -4.07 -10.76
N VAL A 87 5.78 -3.33 -9.65
CA VAL A 87 4.99 -3.73 -8.47
C VAL A 87 4.01 -2.65 -8.07
N GLY A 88 2.88 -3.05 -7.48
CA GLY A 88 1.94 -2.13 -6.85
C GLY A 88 2.17 -2.10 -5.33
N MET A 89 2.43 -0.94 -4.76
CA MET A 89 2.58 -0.75 -3.31
C MET A 89 1.29 -0.22 -2.71
N VAL A 90 0.65 -1.01 -1.85
CA VAL A 90 -0.48 -0.56 -1.05
C VAL A 90 0.04 0.27 0.12
N GLY A 91 -0.37 1.54 0.19
CA GLY A 91 -0.04 2.44 1.29
C GLY A 91 -1.08 2.34 2.41
N TYR A 92 -2.35 2.64 2.10
CA TYR A 92 -3.41 2.64 3.10
C TYR A 92 -4.68 1.97 2.58
N ILE A 93 -5.39 1.28 3.47
CA ILE A 93 -6.78 0.87 3.28
C ILE A 93 -7.52 1.10 4.60
N ALA A 94 -8.55 1.96 4.59
CA ALA A 94 -9.41 2.20 5.73
C ALA A 94 -10.88 1.97 5.37
N VAL A 95 -11.61 1.40 6.31
CA VAL A 95 -13.05 1.13 6.22
C VAL A 95 -13.70 1.59 7.51
N LEU A 96 -14.84 2.27 7.42
CA LEU A 96 -15.63 2.63 8.59
C LEU A 96 -15.92 1.40 9.46
N PRO A 97 -15.83 1.49 10.80
CA PRO A 97 -16.08 0.36 11.68
C PRO A 97 -17.42 -0.36 11.40
N SER A 98 -18.50 0.41 11.16
CA SER A 98 -19.84 -0.10 10.84
C SER A 98 -19.95 -0.81 9.49
N GLU A 99 -18.94 -0.68 8.63
CA GLU A 99 -18.90 -1.23 7.28
C GLU A 99 -17.88 -2.39 7.16
N ARG A 100 -17.22 -2.76 8.26
CA ARG A 100 -16.33 -3.93 8.33
C ARG A 100 -17.15 -5.23 8.13
N GLY A 101 -16.50 -6.25 7.58
CA GLY A 101 -17.17 -7.52 7.23
C GLY A 101 -18.08 -7.45 5.99
N ARG A 102 -18.31 -6.26 5.40
CA ARG A 102 -19.21 -6.06 4.24
C ARG A 102 -18.49 -6.01 2.89
N GLY A 103 -17.27 -6.55 2.81
CA GLY A 103 -16.48 -6.63 1.57
C GLY A 103 -15.84 -5.32 1.07
N VAL A 104 -15.99 -4.19 1.78
CA VAL A 104 -15.48 -2.87 1.35
C VAL A 104 -13.96 -2.87 1.14
N GLY A 105 -13.19 -3.36 2.13
CA GLY A 105 -11.73 -3.40 2.05
C GLY A 105 -11.22 -4.29 0.92
N GLN A 106 -11.87 -5.44 0.69
CA GLN A 106 -11.54 -6.34 -0.42
C GLN A 106 -11.85 -5.69 -1.78
N GLY A 107 -12.99 -4.99 -1.87
CA GLY A 107 -13.36 -4.21 -3.05
C GLY A 107 -12.33 -3.13 -3.39
N LEU A 108 -11.90 -2.36 -2.38
CA LEU A 108 -10.87 -1.33 -2.53
C LEU A 108 -9.51 -1.92 -2.95
N ARG A 109 -9.08 -3.03 -2.34
CA ARG A 109 -7.84 -3.72 -2.74
C ARG A 109 -7.90 -4.20 -4.19
N ARG A 110 -9.02 -4.78 -4.62
CA ARG A 110 -9.21 -5.18 -6.03
C ARG A 110 -9.16 -3.99 -6.98
N ALA A 111 -9.71 -2.85 -6.56
CA ALA A 111 -9.67 -1.63 -7.36
C ALA A 111 -8.23 -1.07 -7.48
N LEU A 112 -7.45 -1.07 -6.39
CA LEU A 112 -6.02 -0.73 -6.45
C LEU A 112 -5.25 -1.69 -7.37
N HIS A 113 -5.50 -2.99 -7.27
CA HIS A 113 -4.88 -3.97 -8.16
C HIS A 113 -5.16 -3.64 -9.64
N ARG A 114 -6.42 -3.34 -10.00
CA ARG A 114 -6.75 -2.94 -11.38
C ARG A 114 -6.03 -1.67 -11.83
N ALA A 115 -5.92 -0.67 -10.96
CA ALA A 115 -5.19 0.56 -11.26
C ALA A 115 -3.70 0.28 -11.53
N PHE A 116 -3.05 -0.50 -10.66
CA PHE A 116 -1.65 -0.90 -10.84
C PHE A 116 -1.43 -1.76 -12.09
N GLU A 117 -2.36 -2.67 -12.42
CA GLU A 117 -2.30 -3.49 -13.63
C GLU A 117 -2.44 -2.64 -14.90
N ALA A 118 -3.31 -1.62 -14.88
CA ALA A 118 -3.43 -0.67 -15.99
C ALA A 118 -2.12 0.11 -16.21
N ASP A 119 -1.49 0.56 -15.13
CA ASP A 119 -0.19 1.24 -15.20
C ASP A 119 0.94 0.32 -15.65
N ALA A 120 0.98 -0.93 -15.18
CA ALA A 120 1.94 -1.92 -15.62
C ALA A 120 1.88 -2.14 -17.14
N ARG A 121 0.67 -2.28 -17.68
CA ARG A 121 0.44 -2.42 -19.12
C ARG A 121 0.86 -1.17 -19.88
N ARG A 122 0.45 0.00 -19.41
CA ARG A 122 0.73 1.28 -20.08
C ARG A 122 2.21 1.65 -20.07
N ILE A 123 2.91 1.47 -18.95
CA ILE A 123 4.31 1.92 -18.77
C ILE A 123 5.31 0.84 -19.18
N ARG A 124 5.00 -0.45 -18.97
CA ARG A 124 5.96 -1.56 -19.17
C ARG A 124 5.54 -2.54 -20.25
N GLY A 125 4.35 -2.39 -20.85
CA GLY A 125 3.84 -3.32 -21.86
C GLY A 125 3.59 -4.73 -21.34
N ARG A 126 3.50 -4.93 -20.02
CA ARG A 126 3.36 -6.26 -19.40
C ARG A 126 2.50 -6.24 -18.15
N ARG A 127 2.08 -7.42 -17.70
CA ARG A 127 1.27 -7.60 -16.48
C ARG A 127 2.03 -7.19 -15.23
N LEU A 128 1.30 -6.76 -14.20
CA LEU A 128 1.84 -6.44 -12.89
C LEU A 128 2.51 -7.68 -12.28
N ALA A 129 3.73 -7.53 -11.76
CA ALA A 129 4.48 -8.68 -11.26
C ALA A 129 4.04 -9.08 -9.83
N ALA A 130 3.82 -8.09 -8.97
CA ALA A 130 3.48 -8.31 -7.57
C ALA A 130 2.75 -7.12 -6.94
N ILE A 131 2.08 -7.38 -5.82
CA ILE A 131 1.60 -6.37 -4.88
C ILE A 131 2.42 -6.46 -3.60
N VAL A 132 2.91 -5.32 -3.13
CA VAL A 132 3.62 -5.19 -1.85
C VAL A 132 2.84 -4.27 -0.93
N GLY A 133 3.09 -4.37 0.36
CA GLY A 133 2.55 -3.42 1.32
C GLY A 133 3.13 -3.62 2.71
N GLU A 134 2.81 -2.67 3.57
CA GLU A 134 3.35 -2.59 4.91
C GLU A 134 2.21 -2.73 5.90
N VAL A 135 2.41 -3.55 6.93
CA VAL A 135 1.36 -3.82 7.89
C VAL A 135 1.95 -4.13 9.25
N ARG A 136 1.24 -3.76 10.32
CA ARG A 136 1.62 -4.15 11.67
C ARG A 136 1.53 -5.68 11.83
N PRO A 137 2.46 -6.30 12.58
CA PRO A 137 2.54 -7.76 12.70
C PRO A 137 1.29 -8.39 13.35
N ASP A 138 0.59 -7.63 14.21
CA ASP A 138 -0.64 -8.03 14.91
C ASP A 138 -1.91 -7.88 14.06
N ASN A 139 -1.84 -7.20 12.91
CA ASN A 139 -3.01 -6.95 12.07
C ASN A 139 -3.56 -8.27 11.48
N PRO A 140 -4.82 -8.65 11.76
CA PRO A 140 -5.41 -9.90 11.25
C PRO A 140 -5.41 -10.02 9.73
N TRP A 141 -5.41 -8.89 9.02
CA TRP A 141 -5.34 -8.85 7.56
C TRP A 141 -4.08 -9.51 7.01
N LEU A 142 -2.94 -9.38 7.69
CA LEU A 142 -1.68 -9.99 7.25
C LEU A 142 -1.80 -11.52 7.20
N ARG A 143 -2.36 -12.14 8.25
CA ARG A 143 -2.60 -13.58 8.28
C ARG A 143 -3.56 -14.02 7.18
N HIS A 144 -4.60 -13.22 6.89
CA HIS A 144 -5.54 -13.51 5.83
C HIS A 144 -4.87 -13.55 4.44
N ILE A 145 -4.08 -12.54 4.08
CA ILE A 145 -3.44 -12.51 2.76
C ILE A 145 -2.32 -13.55 2.60
N VAL A 146 -1.64 -13.90 3.68
CA VAL A 146 -0.65 -14.99 3.64
C VAL A 146 -1.36 -16.32 3.36
N ARG A 147 -2.45 -16.61 4.09
CA ARG A 147 -3.18 -17.89 3.97
C ARG A 147 -3.96 -18.03 2.67
N HIS A 148 -4.60 -16.97 2.19
CA HIS A 148 -5.58 -17.07 1.11
C HIS A 148 -5.17 -16.41 -0.21
N ASN A 149 -4.13 -15.58 -0.20
CA ASN A 149 -3.72 -14.80 -1.37
C ASN A 149 -2.27 -15.07 -1.80
N GLY A 150 -1.59 -16.04 -1.18
CA GLY A 150 -0.22 -16.41 -1.51
C GLY A 150 0.81 -15.33 -1.20
N ALA A 151 0.48 -14.38 -0.30
CA ALA A 151 1.44 -13.38 0.13
C ALA A 151 2.52 -14.00 1.03
N ILE A 152 3.75 -13.50 0.91
CA ILE A 152 4.88 -13.81 1.77
C ILE A 152 5.06 -12.63 2.71
N ALA A 153 4.88 -12.82 4.02
CA ALA A 153 5.32 -11.83 5.00
C ALA A 153 6.85 -11.97 5.12
N LEU A 154 7.63 -10.97 4.71
CA LEU A 154 9.08 -11.14 4.56
C LEU A 154 9.78 -11.17 5.93
N ASP A 155 10.53 -12.24 6.19
CA ASP A 155 11.25 -12.48 7.43
C ASP A 155 12.51 -11.61 7.58
N PHE A 156 12.35 -10.31 7.82
CA PHE A 156 13.45 -9.41 8.20
C PHE A 156 12.86 -8.18 8.93
N PRO A 157 13.66 -7.44 9.73
CA PRO A 157 13.14 -6.30 10.50
C PRO A 157 12.91 -5.10 9.57
N TYR A 158 11.74 -5.03 8.94
CA TYR A 158 11.40 -3.92 8.05
C TYR A 158 11.05 -2.65 8.84
N TYR A 159 11.57 -1.52 8.38
CA TYR A 159 11.28 -0.20 8.94
C TYR A 159 10.74 0.72 7.84
N GLN A 160 9.54 1.25 8.07
CA GLN A 160 9.04 2.40 7.35
C GLN A 160 9.86 3.64 7.75
N PRO A 161 10.30 4.50 6.82
CA PRO A 161 10.99 5.73 7.17
C PRO A 161 10.06 6.66 7.95
N SER A 162 10.64 7.66 8.61
CA SER A 162 9.85 8.70 9.26
C SER A 162 9.09 9.50 8.20
N VAL A 163 7.76 9.43 8.23
CA VAL A 163 6.86 10.18 7.33
C VAL A 163 6.27 11.43 7.98
N ALA A 164 6.66 11.73 9.22
CA ALA A 164 6.25 12.93 9.94
C ALA A 164 7.45 13.54 10.66
N TRP A 165 7.56 14.87 10.63
CA TRP A 165 8.68 15.60 11.23
C TRP A 165 8.93 15.14 12.69
N LEU A 166 10.19 14.84 13.01
CA LEU A 166 10.66 14.36 14.33
C LEU A 166 10.06 13.05 14.85
N ARG A 167 9.42 12.22 14.00
CA ARG A 167 8.93 10.90 14.43
C ARG A 167 9.94 9.79 14.15
N PRO A 168 10.03 8.75 15.00
CA PRO A 168 10.89 7.61 14.73
C PRO A 168 10.37 6.80 13.54
N ALA A 169 11.27 6.06 12.90
CA ALA A 169 10.90 5.01 11.94
C ALA A 169 10.02 3.96 12.63
N VAL A 170 9.01 3.47 11.92
CA VAL A 170 8.05 2.49 12.45
C VAL A 170 8.45 1.10 11.99
N GLN A 171 8.55 0.15 12.92
CA GLN A 171 8.77 -1.25 12.57
C GLN A 171 7.45 -1.87 12.09
N LEU A 172 7.45 -2.37 10.87
CA LEU A 172 6.30 -3.02 10.23
C LEU A 172 6.74 -4.36 9.62
N VAL A 173 5.79 -5.10 9.08
CA VAL A 173 6.04 -6.26 8.23
C VAL A 173 5.83 -5.83 6.77
N LEU A 174 6.87 -5.99 5.96
CA LEU A 174 6.75 -5.87 4.51
C LEU A 174 6.26 -7.20 3.96
N TYR A 175 5.09 -7.22 3.32
CA TYR A 175 4.61 -8.40 2.60
C TYR A 175 4.82 -8.25 1.09
N TYR A 176 4.98 -9.39 0.42
CA TYR A 176 5.08 -9.49 -1.03
C TYR A 176 4.09 -10.54 -1.54
N GLN A 177 3.17 -10.15 -2.41
CA GLN A 177 2.20 -11.03 -3.05
C GLN A 177 2.53 -11.16 -4.54
N PRO A 178 3.12 -12.28 -4.99
CA PRO A 178 3.32 -12.53 -6.42
C PRO A 178 1.98 -12.67 -7.15
N LEU A 179 1.89 -12.17 -8.38
CA LEU A 179 0.68 -12.28 -9.21
C LEU A 179 0.84 -13.23 -10.43
N GLY A 180 2.08 -13.59 -10.77
CA GLY A 180 2.37 -14.53 -11.86
C GLY A 180 2.52 -15.95 -11.36
N SER A 181 3.71 -16.28 -10.85
CA SER A 181 4.05 -17.59 -10.32
C SER A 181 4.01 -17.61 -8.79
N PHE A 182 3.56 -18.71 -8.19
CA PHE A 182 3.69 -18.93 -6.75
C PHE A 182 5.16 -18.86 -6.32
N ARG A 183 5.43 -18.25 -5.17
CA ARG A 183 6.77 -18.15 -4.57
C ARG A 183 6.66 -18.34 -3.07
N GLN A 184 7.59 -19.10 -2.50
CA GLN A 184 7.72 -19.25 -1.04
C GLN A 184 8.76 -18.29 -0.43
N SER A 185 9.63 -17.74 -1.28
CA SER A 185 10.72 -16.83 -0.88
C SER A 185 11.22 -16.00 -2.05
N LEU A 186 11.92 -14.91 -1.74
CA LEU A 186 12.57 -14.01 -2.69
C LEU A 186 14.11 -14.09 -2.55
N PRO A 187 14.89 -13.99 -3.64
CA PRO A 187 16.31 -13.68 -3.56
C PRO A 187 16.54 -12.41 -2.76
N THR A 188 17.53 -12.42 -1.87
CA THR A 188 17.85 -11.26 -1.03
C THR A 188 18.17 -10.01 -1.86
N THR A 189 18.79 -10.16 -3.03
CA THR A 189 19.08 -9.06 -3.97
C THR A 189 17.79 -8.37 -4.41
N GLU A 190 16.73 -9.13 -4.70
CA GLU A 190 15.41 -8.61 -5.04
C GLU A 190 14.79 -7.82 -3.88
N VAL A 191 14.90 -8.34 -2.64
CA VAL A 191 14.40 -7.66 -1.43
C VAL A 191 15.15 -6.37 -1.16
N ARG A 192 16.48 -6.35 -1.28
CA ARG A 192 17.30 -5.15 -1.11
C ARG A 192 16.92 -4.07 -2.12
N GLN A 193 16.77 -4.44 -3.39
CA GLN A 193 16.34 -3.52 -4.45
C GLN A 193 14.92 -2.99 -4.21
N LEU A 194 14.00 -3.84 -3.76
CA LEU A 194 12.64 -3.43 -3.41
C LEU A 194 12.63 -2.43 -2.25
N VAL A 195 13.31 -2.73 -1.15
CA VAL A 195 13.41 -1.85 0.03
C VAL A 195 14.05 -0.52 -0.32
N TYR A 196 15.14 -0.52 -1.11
CA TYR A 196 15.75 0.71 -1.60
C TYR A 196 14.79 1.52 -2.45
N THR A 197 14.04 0.87 -3.36
CA THR A 197 13.06 1.54 -4.22
C THR A 197 11.94 2.17 -3.40
N ILE A 198 11.40 1.45 -2.41
CA ILE A 198 10.34 1.96 -1.52
C ILE A 198 10.85 3.22 -0.78
N TRP A 199 12.01 3.14 -0.13
CA TRP A 199 12.57 4.29 0.59
C TRP A 199 12.88 5.47 -0.33
N ARG A 200 13.58 5.23 -1.44
CA ARG A 200 14.07 6.29 -2.33
C ARG A 200 12.95 6.97 -3.10
N ARG A 201 11.97 6.19 -3.57
CA ARG A 201 10.95 6.65 -4.52
C ARG A 201 9.59 6.86 -3.88
N VAL A 202 9.07 5.87 -3.17
CA VAL A 202 7.73 5.97 -2.56
C VAL A 202 7.74 6.96 -1.40
N TYR A 203 8.75 6.86 -0.54
CA TYR A 203 8.93 7.79 0.59
C TYR A 203 9.84 8.99 0.28
N ARG A 204 10.31 9.13 -0.98
CA ARG A 204 11.16 10.24 -1.45
C ARG A 204 12.41 10.51 -0.58
N VAL A 205 12.92 9.51 0.15
CA VAL A 205 14.12 9.67 0.99
C VAL A 205 15.36 9.82 0.11
N ALA A 206 15.96 11.01 0.09
CA ALA A 206 17.04 11.34 -0.85
C ALA A 206 18.28 10.43 -0.72
N ARG A 207 18.69 10.11 0.51
CA ARG A 207 19.91 9.32 0.79
C ARG A 207 19.62 8.16 1.75
N PRO A 208 18.93 7.07 1.32
CA PRO A 208 18.52 6.00 2.23
C PRO A 208 19.68 5.39 3.04
N LEU A 209 20.85 5.22 2.43
CA LEU A 209 22.05 4.68 3.08
C LEU A 209 22.56 5.53 4.27
N SER A 210 22.24 6.83 4.31
CA SER A 210 22.59 7.72 5.41
C SER A 210 21.69 7.51 6.65
N HIS A 211 20.56 6.80 6.53
CA HIS A 211 19.64 6.56 7.65
C HIS A 211 19.96 5.27 8.43
N ARG A 212 20.03 5.38 9.77
CA ARG A 212 20.30 4.24 10.68
C ARG A 212 19.31 3.07 10.49
N PRO A 213 17.97 3.27 10.41
CA PRO A 213 17.02 2.17 10.21
C PRO A 213 17.23 1.44 8.87
N PHE A 214 17.51 2.19 7.79
CA PHE A 214 17.79 1.58 6.49
C PHE A 214 19.04 0.70 6.52
N ARG A 215 20.14 1.18 7.11
CA ARG A 215 21.36 0.38 7.28
C ARG A 215 21.13 -0.86 8.13
N ARG A 216 20.26 -0.78 9.15
CA ARG A 216 19.86 -1.95 9.96
C ARG A 216 19.17 -3.01 9.10
N MET A 217 18.24 -2.62 8.24
CA MET A 217 17.61 -3.55 7.28
C MET A 217 18.64 -4.19 6.36
N MET A 218 19.54 -3.38 5.76
CA MET A 218 20.56 -3.90 4.85
C MET A 218 21.50 -4.90 5.52
N ARG A 219 21.88 -4.66 6.78
CA ARG A 219 22.68 -5.61 7.58
C ARG A 219 21.93 -6.90 7.87
N ALA A 220 20.64 -6.82 8.26
CA ALA A 220 19.82 -8.00 8.52
C ALA A 220 19.57 -8.88 7.27
N LEU A 221 19.75 -8.29 6.08
CA LEU A 221 19.69 -8.99 4.80
C LEU A 221 21.06 -9.54 4.37
N SER A 222 22.18 -8.99 4.86
CA SER A 222 23.52 -9.47 4.48
C SER A 222 23.77 -10.91 4.93
N GLY A 223 24.48 -11.68 4.10
CA GLY A 223 24.79 -13.11 4.36
C GLY A 223 23.64 -14.08 4.05
N ARG A 224 22.41 -13.59 3.86
CA ARG A 224 21.25 -14.42 3.49
C ARG A 224 21.13 -14.51 1.98
N GLN A 225 20.92 -15.70 1.43
CA GLN A 225 20.63 -15.87 0.00
C GLN A 225 19.16 -15.59 -0.35
N ARG A 226 18.24 -15.92 0.56
CA ARG A 226 16.79 -15.81 0.34
C ARG A 226 16.08 -15.31 1.59
N ILE A 227 14.96 -14.62 1.39
CA ILE A 227 14.03 -14.15 2.43
C ILE A 227 12.67 -14.80 2.19
N GLY A 228 12.21 -15.56 3.18
CA GLY A 228 10.95 -16.31 3.12
C GLY A 228 9.87 -15.73 4.04
N GLN A 229 8.92 -16.58 4.39
CA GLN A 229 7.80 -16.28 5.26
C GLN A 229 8.25 -16.09 6.72
N LEU A 230 7.84 -14.99 7.33
CA LEU A 230 7.96 -14.70 8.76
C LEU A 230 7.22 -15.76 9.56
N LYS A 231 7.86 -16.29 10.60
CA LYS A 231 7.21 -17.18 11.56
C LYS A 231 6.27 -16.35 12.42
N PHE A 232 4.96 -16.56 12.25
CA PHE A 232 3.98 -16.00 13.18
C PHE A 232 4.06 -16.76 14.50
N PRO A 233 3.89 -16.08 15.66
CA PRO A 233 3.61 -16.79 16.90
C PRO A 233 2.40 -17.70 16.67
N GLN A 234 2.47 -18.94 17.18
CA GLN A 234 1.29 -19.79 17.30
C GLN A 234 0.24 -19.03 18.16
N PRO A 235 -1.05 -19.07 17.79
CA PRO A 235 -2.09 -18.42 18.58
C PRO A 235 -2.16 -18.94 20.00
#